data_AF-A0A9P3EUF5-F1
#
_entry.id   AF-A0A9P3EUF5-F1
#
_cell.length_a   1.000
_cell.length_b   1.000
_cell.length_c   1.000
_cell.angle_alpha   90.00
_cell.angle_beta   90.00
_cell.angle_gamma   90.00
#
_symmetry.space_group_name_H-M   'P 1'
#
loop_
_entity.id
_entity.type
_entity.pdbx_description
1 polymer ?
#
loop_
_entity_poly.entity_id
_entity_poly.type
_entity_poly.pdbx_seq_one_letter_code
_entity_poly.pdbx_strand_id
1 'polypeptide(L)'
;MRLLLLAASVAMISATGSGMCPVAARDRCVQPLESPTDMNGIAWNIREYWMRQVQNVLSEAYYPRVCPRYPFAAVLVNHTAGDGDLGDMICTGRNQALETGNDILHGEISAIMNCSAILQDAHGQFRLSPDEARIAMSSLTLYSNAESCPMCAAAMRWAGIRNYVYGTSIQTLLDAGWQQITISSADIWAQSTALDGADGGGMVGPIGPVLARETDPYFTWQYDASAPCPGRCTRGVDGQCT
;
A
#
# COMPACT_ATOMS: atom_id res chain seq x y z
N MET A 1 41.23 69.54 2.40
CA MET A 1 41.76 68.84 1.21
C MET A 1 42.37 67.53 1.69
N ARG A 2 42.06 66.42 0.99
CA ARG A 2 42.30 64.98 1.31
C ARG A 2 41.15 64.25 2.02
N LEU A 3 40.16 63.93 1.19
CA LEU A 3 39.50 62.62 1.00
C LEU A 3 39.82 61.51 2.02
N LEU A 4 38.81 61.11 2.80
CA LEU A 4 38.70 59.79 3.42
C LEU A 4 37.53 59.06 2.76
N LEU A 5 37.80 57.97 2.06
CA LEU A 5 36.80 57.07 1.51
C LEU A 5 36.11 56.31 2.66
N LEU A 6 34.78 56.43 2.75
CA LEU A 6 33.96 55.47 3.50
C LEU A 6 33.86 54.16 2.70
N ALA A 7 34.39 53.07 3.25
CA ALA A 7 34.07 51.73 2.81
C ALA A 7 32.74 51.31 3.48
N ALA A 8 31.66 51.27 2.70
CA ALA A 8 30.40 50.66 3.11
C ALA A 8 30.57 49.14 3.11
N SER A 9 30.44 48.50 4.27
CA SER A 9 30.35 47.05 4.38
C SER A 9 28.95 46.62 3.95
N VAL A 10 28.85 45.92 2.83
CA VAL A 10 27.62 45.24 2.40
C VAL A 10 27.49 43.96 3.23
N ALA A 11 26.52 43.94 4.15
CA ALA A 11 26.07 42.72 4.79
C ALA A 11 25.24 41.92 3.76
N MET A 12 25.75 40.77 3.31
CA MET A 12 24.99 39.83 2.50
C MET A 12 24.02 39.05 3.39
N ILE A 13 22.72 39.24 3.16
CA ILE A 13 21.64 38.40 3.71
C ILE A 13 21.47 37.18 2.79
N SER A 14 21.44 36.02 3.46
CA SER A 14 21.01 34.68 3.06
C SER A 14 20.42 34.44 1.67
N ALA A 15 21.04 33.49 0.96
CA ALA A 15 20.35 32.57 0.06
C ALA A 15 21.02 31.19 0.17
N THR A 16 20.58 30.35 1.11
CA THR A 16 20.85 28.91 1.04
C THR A 16 19.98 28.37 -0.09
N GLY A 17 20.58 28.27 -1.28
CA GLY A 17 19.89 27.82 -2.48
C GLY A 17 19.30 26.43 -2.29
N SER A 18 17.98 26.34 -2.46
CA SER A 18 17.30 25.12 -2.84
C SER A 18 17.89 24.65 -4.18
N GLY A 19 18.73 23.61 -4.13
CA GLY A 19 19.24 22.97 -5.32
C GLY A 19 18.13 22.23 -6.04
N MET A 20 17.49 22.86 -7.03
CA MET A 20 16.72 22.16 -8.04
C MET A 20 17.69 21.32 -8.89
N CYS A 21 17.56 19.99 -8.80
CA CYS A 21 18.31 19.08 -9.66
C CYS A 21 17.83 19.21 -11.12
N PRO A 22 18.74 19.30 -12.10
CA PRO A 22 18.38 19.28 -13.51
C PRO A 22 17.86 17.88 -13.89
N VAL A 23 16.85 17.87 -14.77
CA VAL A 23 16.00 16.74 -15.16
C VAL A 23 16.77 15.52 -15.71
N ALA A 24 18.05 15.68 -16.07
CA ALA A 24 18.84 14.67 -16.78
C ALA A 24 19.66 13.70 -15.90
N ALA A 25 19.56 13.75 -14.56
CA ALA A 25 20.42 12.97 -13.66
C ALA A 25 19.67 12.27 -12.50
N ARG A 26 18.43 11.80 -12.73
CA ARG A 26 17.63 11.12 -11.69
C ARG A 26 18.23 9.79 -11.20
N ASP A 27 19.10 9.14 -11.97
CA ASP A 27 19.60 7.79 -11.63
C ASP A 27 20.83 7.74 -10.72
N ARG A 28 21.40 8.90 -10.31
CA ARG A 28 22.68 8.92 -9.56
C ARG A 28 22.71 9.72 -8.26
N CYS A 29 21.57 10.27 -7.83
CA CYS A 29 21.48 10.86 -6.50
C CYS A 29 20.96 9.82 -5.51
N VAL A 30 21.86 9.01 -4.97
CA VAL A 30 21.60 8.32 -3.70
C VAL A 30 21.62 9.40 -2.62
N GLN A 31 20.44 9.90 -2.26
CA GLN A 31 20.27 10.67 -1.04
C GLN A 31 20.71 9.78 0.14
N PRO A 32 21.37 10.33 1.18
CA PRO A 32 21.65 9.57 2.38
C PRO A 32 20.32 9.04 2.93
N LEU A 33 20.17 7.72 2.94
CA LEU A 33 19.02 7.03 3.50
C LEU A 33 18.89 7.47 4.98
N GLU A 34 17.85 8.23 5.31
CA GLU A 34 17.28 8.14 6.65
C GLU A 34 17.13 6.64 6.96
N SER A 35 17.49 6.18 8.17
CA SER A 35 17.37 4.76 8.47
C SER A 35 15.92 4.33 8.16
N PRO A 36 15.68 3.28 7.37
CA PRO A 36 14.32 2.87 6.94
C PRO A 36 13.36 2.48 8.07
N THR A 37 13.76 2.71 9.32
CA THR A 37 13.21 2.07 10.51
C THR A 37 11.83 2.57 10.88
N ASP A 38 11.46 3.84 10.75
CA ASP A 38 10.19 4.32 11.37
C ASP A 38 9.42 5.36 10.55
N MET A 39 9.25 5.17 9.23
CA MET A 39 8.29 6.01 8.48
C MET A 39 6.91 5.95 9.17
N ASN A 40 6.37 7.11 9.55
CA ASN A 40 5.12 7.24 10.32
C ASN A 40 5.12 6.52 11.68
N GLY A 41 6.28 6.25 12.27
CA GLY A 41 6.39 5.61 13.58
C GLY A 41 6.08 4.11 13.61
N ILE A 42 5.91 3.46 12.45
CA ILE A 42 5.73 2.01 12.36
C ILE A 42 7.08 1.39 12.00
N ALA A 43 7.54 0.41 12.78
CA ALA A 43 8.80 -0.27 12.53
C ALA A 43 8.75 -1.18 11.29
N TRP A 44 9.88 -1.36 10.60
CA TRP A 44 9.93 -2.19 9.37
C TRP A 44 9.48 -3.64 9.60
N ASN A 45 9.91 -4.27 10.69
CA ASN A 45 9.51 -5.65 11.04
C ASN A 45 8.00 -5.78 11.30
N ILE A 46 7.33 -4.71 11.77
CA ILE A 46 5.87 -4.67 11.94
C ILE A 46 5.19 -4.70 10.57
N ARG A 47 5.72 -3.97 9.58
CA ARG A 47 5.20 -4.03 8.20
C ARG A 47 5.33 -5.42 7.60
N GLU A 48 6.48 -6.06 7.80
CA GLU A 48 6.71 -7.43 7.35
C GLU A 48 5.73 -8.41 8.03
N TYR A 49 5.47 -8.25 9.32
CA TYR A 49 4.47 -9.05 10.03
C TYR A 49 3.09 -8.93 9.37
N TRP A 50 2.60 -7.72 9.14
CA TRP A 50 1.28 -7.52 8.55
C TRP A 50 1.20 -7.93 7.09
N MET A 51 2.27 -7.75 6.31
CA MET A 51 2.34 -8.26 4.95
C MET A 51 2.22 -9.79 4.90
N ARG A 52 2.76 -10.52 5.89
CA ARG A 52 2.52 -11.96 6.03
C ARG A 52 1.08 -12.29 6.44
N GLN A 53 0.43 -11.44 7.23
CA GLN A 53 -1.00 -11.61 7.52
C GLN A 53 -1.88 -11.45 6.27
N VAL A 54 -1.50 -10.59 5.31
CA VAL A 54 -2.20 -10.52 4.02
C VAL A 54 -2.12 -11.86 3.28
N GLN A 55 -0.96 -12.52 3.30
CA GLN A 55 -0.80 -13.86 2.70
C GLN A 55 -1.61 -14.93 3.46
N ASN A 56 -1.73 -14.80 4.79
CA ASN A 56 -2.55 -15.70 5.60
C ASN A 56 -4.03 -15.64 5.20
N VAL A 57 -4.57 -14.44 4.92
CA VAL A 57 -5.95 -14.27 4.41
C VAL A 57 -6.20 -15.10 3.16
N LEU A 58 -5.24 -15.16 2.24
CA LEU A 58 -5.33 -16.01 1.06
C LEU A 58 -5.25 -17.48 1.47
N SER A 59 -4.26 -17.85 2.29
CA SER A 59 -4.05 -19.25 2.69
C SER A 59 -5.29 -19.88 3.34
N GLU A 60 -6.01 -19.12 4.18
CA GLU A 60 -7.24 -19.57 4.83
C GLU A 60 -8.41 -19.71 3.85
N ALA A 61 -8.52 -18.78 2.89
CA ALA A 61 -9.58 -18.82 1.88
C ALA A 61 -9.45 -20.00 0.91
N TYR A 62 -8.22 -20.48 0.67
CA TYR A 62 -7.93 -21.49 -0.35
C TYR A 62 -7.58 -22.89 0.22
N TYR A 63 -7.53 -23.02 1.55
CA TYR A 63 -7.34 -24.31 2.22
C TYR A 63 -8.64 -25.16 2.18
N PRO A 64 -8.58 -26.49 1.94
CA PRO A 64 -7.38 -27.32 1.78
C PRO A 64 -6.89 -27.57 0.34
N ARG A 65 -7.57 -27.17 -0.74
CA ARG A 65 -7.25 -27.66 -2.11
C ARG A 65 -7.65 -26.75 -3.29
N VAL A 66 -7.56 -25.43 -3.17
CA VAL A 66 -7.79 -24.56 -4.33
C VAL A 66 -6.51 -23.81 -4.64
N CYS A 67 -5.95 -23.98 -5.83
CA CYS A 67 -4.88 -23.08 -6.26
C CYS A 67 -5.42 -21.67 -6.39
N PRO A 68 -4.83 -20.70 -5.68
CA PRO A 68 -5.45 -19.41 -5.46
C PRO A 68 -5.45 -18.58 -6.74
N ARG A 69 -6.57 -18.60 -7.49
CA ARG A 69 -6.77 -17.77 -8.68
C ARG A 69 -7.06 -16.34 -8.24
N TYR A 70 -6.48 -15.36 -8.94
CA TYR A 70 -6.56 -13.94 -8.55
C TYR A 70 -6.21 -13.70 -7.07
N PRO A 71 -4.99 -14.08 -6.62
CA PRO A 71 -4.62 -14.16 -5.21
C PRO A 71 -4.29 -12.77 -4.65
N PHE A 72 -5.18 -11.80 -4.80
CA PHE A 72 -5.03 -10.45 -4.26
C PHE A 72 -5.80 -10.33 -2.95
N ALA A 73 -5.15 -9.82 -1.92
CA ALA A 73 -5.77 -9.56 -0.64
C ALA A 73 -5.21 -8.29 0.00
N ALA A 74 -5.98 -7.78 0.95
CA ALA A 74 -5.58 -6.65 1.77
C ALA A 74 -6.06 -6.81 3.22
N VAL A 75 -5.35 -6.17 4.14
CA VAL A 75 -5.77 -6.02 5.54
C VAL A 75 -5.65 -4.57 5.96
N LEU A 76 -6.55 -4.11 6.83
CA LEU A 76 -6.47 -2.78 7.44
C LEU A 76 -6.22 -2.93 8.93
N VAL A 77 -5.19 -2.21 9.39
CA VAL A 77 -4.64 -2.35 10.74
C VAL A 77 -4.71 -1.01 11.45
N ASN A 78 -5.14 -1.03 12.71
CA ASN A 78 -4.99 0.08 13.63
C ASN A 78 -3.71 -0.12 14.46
N HIS A 79 -2.65 0.59 14.12
CA HIS A 79 -1.36 0.51 14.82
C HIS A 79 -1.34 1.20 16.19
N THR A 80 -2.38 1.96 16.55
CA THR A 80 -2.49 2.60 17.87
C THR A 80 -3.38 1.82 18.83
N ALA A 81 -3.95 0.70 18.39
CA ALA A 81 -4.76 -0.20 19.22
C ALA A 81 -3.97 -1.44 19.64
N GLY A 82 -4.48 -2.17 20.65
CA GLY A 82 -3.88 -3.41 21.15
C GLY A 82 -2.86 -3.22 22.29
N ASP A 83 -2.44 -4.36 22.87
CA ASP A 83 -1.54 -4.42 24.03
C ASP A 83 -0.04 -4.44 23.65
N GLY A 84 0.31 -4.10 22.41
CA GLY A 84 1.71 -4.09 21.94
C GLY A 84 1.92 -3.38 20.61
N ASP A 85 3.18 -3.34 20.16
CA ASP A 85 3.61 -2.48 19.04
C ASP A 85 3.04 -2.88 17.66
N LEU A 86 2.42 -4.05 17.54
CA LEU A 86 1.90 -4.54 16.26
C LEU A 86 0.66 -3.77 15.79
N GLY A 87 -0.25 -3.41 16.70
CA GLY A 87 -1.60 -2.97 16.34
C GLY A 87 -2.63 -4.10 16.30
N ASP A 88 -3.88 -3.71 16.03
CA ASP A 88 -5.01 -4.64 15.83
C ASP A 88 -5.47 -4.66 14.37
N MET A 89 -5.70 -5.85 13.84
CA MET A 89 -6.36 -6.03 12.55
C MET A 89 -7.84 -5.69 12.69
N ILE A 90 -8.32 -4.70 11.93
CA ILE A 90 -9.72 -4.27 11.97
C ILE A 90 -10.56 -5.06 10.97
N CYS A 91 -10.05 -5.24 9.76
CA CYS A 91 -10.73 -5.98 8.72
C CYS A 91 -9.75 -6.51 7.67
N THR A 92 -10.25 -7.41 6.84
CA THR A 92 -9.54 -8.00 5.71
C THR A 92 -10.44 -8.08 4.49
N GLY A 93 -9.82 -8.25 3.33
CA GLY A 93 -10.50 -8.51 2.07
C GLY A 93 -9.63 -9.34 1.15
N ARG A 94 -10.27 -10.10 0.27
CA ARG A 94 -9.63 -10.79 -0.84
C ARG A 94 -10.38 -10.48 -2.12
N ASN A 95 -9.74 -10.69 -3.25
CA ASN A 95 -10.42 -10.62 -4.54
C ASN A 95 -11.60 -11.61 -4.56
N GLN A 96 -12.76 -11.13 -5.00
CA GLN A 96 -14.01 -11.89 -5.07
C GLN A 96 -14.60 -11.87 -6.50
N ALA A 97 -13.84 -11.41 -7.50
CA ALA A 97 -14.35 -11.19 -8.84
C ALA A 97 -14.93 -12.49 -9.45
N LEU A 98 -14.20 -13.61 -9.31
CA LEU A 98 -14.65 -14.89 -9.83
C LEU A 98 -15.85 -15.46 -9.07
N GLU A 99 -15.92 -15.28 -7.75
CA GLU A 99 -17.02 -15.80 -6.95
C GLU A 99 -18.33 -15.02 -7.14
N THR A 100 -18.23 -13.71 -7.41
CA THR A 100 -19.38 -12.81 -7.42
C THR A 100 -19.79 -12.36 -8.82
N GLY A 101 -18.90 -12.51 -9.81
CA GLY A 101 -19.07 -11.91 -11.14
C GLY A 101 -18.91 -10.39 -11.15
N ASN A 102 -18.36 -9.79 -10.08
CA ASN A 102 -18.12 -8.36 -9.98
C ASN A 102 -16.63 -8.06 -10.02
N ASP A 103 -16.15 -7.64 -11.20
CA ASP A 103 -14.72 -7.44 -11.47
C ASP A 103 -14.08 -6.31 -10.65
N ILE A 104 -14.86 -5.41 -10.03
CA ILE A 104 -14.28 -4.36 -9.18
C ILE A 104 -14.03 -4.82 -7.73
N LEU A 105 -14.46 -6.02 -7.33
CA LEU A 105 -14.22 -6.56 -5.98
C LEU A 105 -12.82 -7.15 -5.85
N HIS A 106 -11.82 -6.27 -5.97
CA HIS A 106 -10.43 -6.55 -5.64
C HIS A 106 -10.24 -6.63 -4.12
N GLY A 107 -9.11 -7.20 -3.66
CA GLY A 107 -8.82 -7.38 -2.24
C GLY A 107 -8.93 -6.10 -1.42
N GLU A 108 -8.45 -4.98 -1.97
CA GLU A 108 -8.49 -3.67 -1.34
C GLU A 108 -9.92 -3.10 -1.27
N ILE A 109 -10.70 -3.23 -2.34
CA ILE A 109 -12.10 -2.79 -2.36
C ILE A 109 -12.93 -3.59 -1.37
N SER A 110 -12.79 -4.92 -1.39
CA SER A 110 -13.46 -5.79 -0.43
C SER A 110 -13.06 -5.47 1.01
N ALA A 111 -11.77 -5.20 1.28
CA ALA A 111 -11.31 -4.83 2.61
C ALA A 111 -11.90 -3.48 3.07
N ILE A 112 -11.91 -2.46 2.22
CA ILE A 112 -12.50 -1.15 2.53
C ILE A 112 -13.99 -1.30 2.85
N MET A 113 -14.74 -2.02 2.01
CA MET A 113 -16.17 -2.27 2.22
C MET A 113 -16.43 -3.02 3.53
N ASN A 114 -15.63 -4.06 3.82
CA ASN A 114 -15.73 -4.83 5.05
C ASN A 114 -15.44 -3.95 6.28
N CYS A 115 -14.39 -3.12 6.24
CA CYS A 115 -14.08 -2.19 7.33
C CYS A 115 -15.23 -1.20 7.57
N SER A 116 -15.79 -0.60 6.51
CA SER A 116 -16.93 0.29 6.65
C SER A 116 -18.11 -0.38 7.34
N ALA A 117 -18.39 -1.65 7.03
CA ALA A 117 -19.44 -2.42 7.70
C ALA A 117 -19.10 -2.76 9.16
N ILE A 118 -17.89 -3.28 9.42
CA ILE A 118 -17.43 -3.68 10.77
C ILE A 118 -17.42 -2.50 11.74
N LEU A 119 -16.93 -1.34 11.31
CA LEU A 119 -16.83 -0.15 12.14
C LEU A 119 -18.21 0.38 12.56
N GLN A 120 -19.25 0.17 11.75
CA GLN A 120 -20.59 0.72 11.94
C GLN A 120 -21.61 -0.31 12.43
N ASP A 121 -21.26 -1.59 12.51
CA ASP A 121 -22.19 -2.63 12.95
C ASP A 121 -22.76 -2.29 14.34
N ALA A 122 -24.09 -2.13 14.41
CA ALA A 122 -24.82 -1.79 15.62
C ALA A 122 -24.69 -2.85 16.72
N HIS A 123 -24.36 -4.09 16.34
CA HIS A 123 -24.09 -5.20 17.26
C HIS A 123 -22.60 -5.52 17.39
N GLY A 124 -21.75 -4.84 16.61
CA GLY A 124 -20.31 -5.02 16.59
C GLY A 124 -19.59 -4.42 17.80
N GLN A 125 -18.27 -4.47 17.76
CA GLN A 125 -17.40 -3.93 18.81
C GLN A 125 -17.37 -2.40 18.79
N PHE A 126 -17.33 -1.79 17.60
CA PHE A 126 -17.06 -0.36 17.44
C PHE A 126 -18.31 0.52 17.47
N ARG A 127 -19.37 0.12 16.75
CA ARG A 127 -20.69 0.81 16.73
C ARG A 127 -20.60 2.30 16.43
N LEU A 128 -19.68 2.66 15.52
CA LEU A 128 -19.42 4.05 15.18
C LEU A 128 -20.54 4.60 14.31
N SER A 129 -20.84 5.88 14.47
CA SER A 129 -21.61 6.64 13.48
C SER A 129 -20.85 6.73 12.14
N PRO A 130 -21.53 7.08 11.03
CA PRO A 130 -20.85 7.25 9.75
C PRO A 130 -19.66 8.22 9.79
N ASP A 131 -19.77 9.33 10.51
CA ASP A 131 -18.69 10.32 10.62
C ASP A 131 -17.50 9.78 11.43
N GLU A 132 -17.77 9.12 12.56
CA GLU A 132 -16.74 8.48 13.38
C GLU A 132 -16.03 7.35 12.61
N ALA A 133 -16.77 6.57 11.82
CA ALA A 133 -16.21 5.50 11.00
C ALA A 133 -15.29 6.04 9.89
N ARG A 134 -15.62 7.18 9.28
CA ARG A 134 -14.75 7.86 8.30
C ARG A 134 -13.46 8.35 8.95
N ILE A 135 -13.54 8.90 10.16
CA ILE A 135 -12.36 9.30 10.93
C ILE A 135 -11.52 8.08 11.29
N ALA A 136 -12.13 7.01 11.81
CA ALA A 136 -11.43 5.77 12.14
C ALA A 136 -10.75 5.14 10.92
N MET A 137 -11.41 5.12 9.75
CA MET A 137 -10.80 4.63 8.50
C MET A 137 -9.50 5.38 8.16
N SER A 138 -9.44 6.69 8.42
CA SER A 138 -8.25 7.50 8.13
C SER A 138 -7.05 7.23 9.05
N SER A 139 -7.27 6.62 10.22
CA SER A 139 -6.19 6.20 11.11
C SER A 139 -5.64 4.81 10.80
N LEU A 140 -6.30 4.04 9.94
CA LEU A 140 -5.86 2.70 9.57
C LEU A 140 -4.71 2.72 8.55
N THR A 141 -3.91 1.67 8.59
CA THR A 141 -2.91 1.35 7.55
C THR A 141 -3.40 0.19 6.71
N LEU A 142 -3.47 0.37 5.39
CA LEU A 142 -3.78 -0.70 4.45
C LEU A 142 -2.50 -1.42 4.03
N TYR A 143 -2.47 -2.74 4.18
CA TYR A 143 -1.44 -3.61 3.64
C TYR A 143 -2.04 -4.43 2.49
N SER A 144 -1.44 -4.40 1.31
CA SER A 144 -1.86 -5.19 0.14
C SER A 144 -0.71 -6.07 -0.35
N ASN A 145 -0.98 -7.32 -0.74
CA ASN A 145 0.10 -8.21 -1.19
C ASN A 145 0.65 -7.86 -2.57
N ALA A 146 -0.05 -7.01 -3.32
CA ALA A 146 0.45 -6.38 -4.53
C ALA A 146 0.09 -4.89 -4.57
N GLU A 147 0.81 -4.13 -5.38
CA GLU A 147 0.56 -2.73 -5.60
C GLU A 147 -0.84 -2.54 -6.18
N SER A 148 -1.65 -1.77 -5.47
CA SER A 148 -3.00 -1.41 -5.86
C SER A 148 -3.07 -0.73 -7.20
N CYS A 149 -3.91 -1.29 -8.06
CA CYS A 149 -4.25 -0.68 -9.34
C CYS A 149 -4.89 0.71 -9.14
N PRO A 150 -4.98 1.54 -10.19
CA PRO A 150 -5.50 2.91 -10.08
C PRO A 150 -6.89 3.03 -9.45
N MET A 151 -7.76 2.05 -9.68
CA MET A 151 -9.09 1.99 -9.04
C MET A 151 -8.98 1.84 -7.53
N CYS A 152 -8.20 0.86 -7.06
CA CYS A 152 -8.04 0.56 -5.64
C CYS A 152 -7.26 1.68 -4.94
N ALA A 153 -6.22 2.20 -5.60
CA ALA A 153 -5.50 3.39 -5.18
C ALA A 153 -6.45 4.57 -4.95
N ALA A 154 -7.28 4.93 -5.95
CA ALA A 154 -8.22 6.04 -5.83
C ALA A 154 -9.29 5.78 -4.76
N ALA A 155 -9.80 4.54 -4.65
CA ALA A 155 -10.77 4.16 -3.62
C ALA A 155 -10.20 4.36 -2.20
N MET A 156 -8.93 3.99 -1.97
CA MET A 156 -8.26 4.27 -0.70
C MET A 156 -8.21 5.76 -0.39
N ARG A 157 -7.90 6.60 -1.40
CA ARG A 157 -7.89 8.07 -1.22
C ARG A 157 -9.27 8.59 -0.82
N TRP A 158 -10.33 8.14 -1.47
CA TRP A 158 -11.70 8.52 -1.14
C TRP A 158 -12.17 8.01 0.23
N ALA A 159 -11.65 6.86 0.67
CA ALA A 159 -11.87 6.32 2.00
C ALA A 159 -11.09 7.07 3.10
N GLY A 160 -10.22 8.01 2.73
CA GLY A 160 -9.39 8.78 3.67
C GLY A 160 -8.19 8.01 4.21
N ILE A 161 -7.87 6.83 3.65
CA ILE A 161 -6.75 6.00 4.09
C ILE A 161 -5.43 6.71 3.75
N ARG A 162 -4.64 6.98 4.79
CA ARG A 162 -3.41 7.78 4.68
C ARG A 162 -2.16 6.92 4.56
N ASN A 163 -2.18 5.73 5.15
CA ASN A 163 -1.03 4.83 5.22
C ASN A 163 -1.31 3.61 4.36
N TYR A 164 -0.41 3.35 3.42
CA TYR A 164 -0.56 2.24 2.49
C TYR A 164 0.79 1.57 2.24
N VAL A 165 0.80 0.26 2.40
CA VAL A 165 1.97 -0.60 2.25
C VAL A 165 1.65 -1.71 1.26
N TYR A 166 2.56 -1.98 0.32
CA TYR A 166 2.33 -3.01 -0.69
C TYR A 166 3.50 -3.96 -0.89
N GLY A 167 3.18 -5.18 -1.35
CA GLY A 167 4.14 -6.21 -1.74
C GLY A 167 4.59 -6.09 -3.19
N THR A 168 4.19 -7.03 -4.03
CA THR A 168 4.56 -7.13 -5.46
C THR A 168 4.21 -5.86 -6.24
N SER A 169 5.10 -5.33 -7.08
CA SER A 169 4.85 -4.09 -7.85
C SER A 169 3.93 -4.29 -9.06
N ILE A 170 3.30 -3.21 -9.57
CA ILE A 170 2.56 -3.25 -10.86
C ILE A 170 3.48 -3.75 -12.00
N GLN A 171 4.74 -3.33 -12.01
CA GLN A 171 5.69 -3.78 -13.05
C GLN A 171 5.92 -5.29 -12.98
N THR A 172 6.11 -5.84 -11.78
CA THR A 172 6.25 -7.29 -11.58
C THR A 172 5.00 -8.05 -12.02
N LEU A 173 3.81 -7.51 -11.75
CA LEU A 173 2.55 -8.09 -12.22
C LEU A 173 2.48 -8.11 -13.76
N LEU A 174 2.85 -7.02 -14.42
CA LEU A 174 2.92 -6.94 -15.89
C LEU A 174 3.91 -7.96 -16.46
N ASP A 175 5.10 -8.07 -15.87
CA ASP A 175 6.13 -9.02 -16.28
C ASP A 175 5.66 -10.48 -16.11
N ALA A 176 4.81 -10.74 -15.11
CA ALA A 176 4.16 -12.03 -14.86
C ALA A 176 2.89 -12.25 -15.71
N GLY A 177 2.57 -11.36 -16.65
CA GLY A 177 1.46 -11.50 -17.60
C GLY A 177 0.10 -11.02 -17.10
N TRP A 178 0.03 -10.38 -15.93
CA TRP A 178 -1.20 -9.78 -15.43
C TRP A 178 -1.51 -8.49 -16.19
N GLN A 179 -2.78 -8.30 -16.54
CA GLN A 179 -3.25 -7.05 -17.12
C GLN A 179 -3.37 -5.99 -16.02
N GLN A 180 -2.73 -4.83 -16.21
CA GLN A 180 -2.79 -3.70 -15.29
C GLN A 180 -2.95 -2.39 -16.05
N ILE A 181 -3.66 -1.43 -15.46
CA ILE A 181 -3.52 -0.03 -15.85
C ILE A 181 -2.21 0.46 -15.23
N THR A 182 -1.32 1.02 -16.05
CA THR A 182 0.08 1.29 -15.67
C THR A 182 0.29 2.57 -14.84
N ILE A 183 -0.79 3.23 -14.41
CA ILE A 183 -0.68 4.38 -13.50
C ILE A 183 -0.32 3.81 -12.13
N SER A 184 0.77 4.28 -11.54
CA SER A 184 1.23 3.76 -10.25
C SER A 184 0.35 4.24 -9.10
N SER A 185 0.39 3.51 -7.98
CA SER A 185 -0.23 4.00 -6.75
C SER A 185 0.39 5.33 -6.29
N ALA A 186 1.69 5.52 -6.50
CA ALA A 186 2.38 6.78 -6.19
C ALA A 186 1.86 7.96 -7.01
N ASP A 187 1.54 7.74 -8.29
CA ASP A 187 0.94 8.78 -9.14
C ASP A 187 -0.44 9.19 -8.63
N ILE A 188 -1.28 8.23 -8.23
CA ILE A 188 -2.60 8.52 -7.64
C ILE A 188 -2.46 9.31 -6.34
N TRP A 189 -1.50 8.96 -5.48
CA TRP A 189 -1.20 9.74 -4.27
C TRP A 189 -0.75 11.16 -4.60
N ALA A 190 0.15 11.33 -5.56
CA ALA A 190 0.64 12.64 -5.97
C ALA A 190 -0.47 13.54 -6.56
N GLN A 191 -1.49 12.96 -7.20
CA GLN A 191 -2.62 13.69 -7.78
C GLN A 191 -3.80 13.89 -6.82
N SER A 192 -3.69 13.44 -5.56
CA SER A 192 -4.78 13.48 -4.58
C SER A 192 -4.43 14.28 -3.33
N THR A 193 -3.56 15.28 -3.47
CA THR A 193 -3.14 16.17 -2.37
C THR A 193 -4.25 17.06 -1.83
N ALA A 194 -5.35 17.22 -2.57
CA ALA A 194 -6.54 17.95 -2.13
C ALA A 194 -7.49 17.10 -1.25
N LEU A 195 -7.20 15.80 -1.12
CA LEU A 195 -7.94 14.91 -0.24
C LEU A 195 -7.11 14.76 1.04
N ASP A 196 -7.49 15.49 2.08
CA ASP A 196 -6.95 15.33 3.44
C ASP A 196 -7.61 14.16 4.15
N GLY A 197 -6.96 13.63 5.21
CA GLY A 197 -7.62 12.70 6.12
C GLY A 197 -8.86 13.39 6.73
N ALA A 198 -9.90 12.63 7.06
CA ALA A 198 -11.10 13.21 7.69
C ALA A 198 -10.80 13.93 9.02
N ASP A 199 -9.63 13.69 9.62
CA ASP A 199 -9.09 14.35 10.80
C ASP A 199 -8.12 15.53 10.49
N GLY A 200 -7.96 15.90 9.22
CA GLY A 200 -7.05 16.97 8.76
C GLY A 200 -5.57 16.59 8.71
N GLY A 201 -5.23 15.31 8.91
CA GLY A 201 -3.85 14.84 8.82
C GLY A 201 -3.36 14.72 7.37
N GLY A 202 -2.09 15.10 7.16
CA GLY A 202 -1.41 15.00 5.87
C GLY A 202 -1.21 13.56 5.40
N MET A 203 -1.17 13.39 4.08
CA MET A 203 -1.18 12.09 3.43
C MET A 203 0.23 11.53 3.30
N VAL A 204 0.39 10.23 3.59
CA VAL A 204 1.68 9.57 3.47
C VAL A 204 1.71 8.76 2.18
N GLY A 205 2.78 8.91 1.40
CA GLY A 205 2.97 8.16 0.17
C GLY A 205 2.96 6.64 0.38
N PRO A 206 2.69 5.88 -0.70
CA PRO A 206 2.74 4.42 -0.66
C PRO A 206 4.15 3.92 -0.29
N ILE A 207 4.22 2.89 0.55
CA ILE A 207 5.48 2.23 0.95
C ILE A 207 5.53 0.84 0.32
N GLY A 208 6.53 0.58 -0.50
CA GLY A 208 6.74 -0.74 -1.08
C GLY A 208 7.86 -0.74 -2.12
N PRO A 209 8.23 -1.93 -2.63
CA PRO A 209 7.65 -3.22 -2.28
C PRO A 209 8.18 -3.79 -0.95
N VAL A 210 7.29 -4.32 -0.09
CA VAL A 210 7.62 -4.97 1.19
C VAL A 210 7.45 -6.49 1.04
N LEU A 211 8.48 -7.27 1.40
CA LEU A 211 8.49 -8.74 1.23
C LEU A 211 8.19 -9.22 -0.20
N ALA A 212 8.64 -8.49 -1.24
CA ALA A 212 8.47 -8.90 -2.64
C ALA A 212 8.87 -10.36 -2.91
N ARG A 213 9.96 -10.83 -2.29
CA ARG A 213 10.42 -12.22 -2.43
C ARG A 213 9.41 -13.27 -1.93
N GLU A 214 8.54 -12.90 -1.00
CA GLU A 214 7.47 -13.76 -0.48
C GLU A 214 6.17 -13.56 -1.28
N THR A 215 5.86 -12.34 -1.74
CA THR A 215 4.61 -12.04 -2.45
C THR A 215 4.66 -12.37 -3.95
N ASP A 216 5.78 -12.12 -4.65
CA ASP A 216 5.90 -12.33 -6.10
C ASP A 216 5.54 -13.76 -6.54
N PRO A 217 5.97 -14.83 -5.84
CA PRO A 217 5.63 -16.21 -6.22
C PRO A 217 4.13 -16.51 -6.29
N TYR A 218 3.26 -15.72 -5.65
CA TYR A 218 1.81 -15.89 -5.78
C TYR A 218 1.30 -15.51 -7.18
N PHE A 219 2.03 -14.68 -7.90
CA PHE A 219 1.59 -14.07 -9.17
C PHE A 219 2.27 -14.66 -10.39
N THR A 220 3.37 -15.39 -10.24
CA THR A 220 4.21 -15.81 -11.37
C THR A 220 3.72 -17.04 -12.13
N TRP A 221 2.74 -17.79 -11.63
CA TRP A 221 2.41 -19.14 -12.15
C TRP A 221 1.16 -19.21 -13.03
N GLN A 222 0.27 -18.21 -12.98
CA GLN A 222 -1.05 -18.30 -13.64
C GLN A 222 -0.98 -18.11 -15.15
N TYR A 223 -0.05 -17.27 -15.60
CA TYR A 223 0.14 -16.95 -17.03
C TYR A 223 1.50 -17.41 -17.57
N ASP A 224 2.26 -18.15 -16.76
CA ASP A 224 3.50 -18.80 -17.15
C ASP A 224 3.40 -20.31 -16.87
N ALA A 225 3.31 -21.10 -17.94
CA ALA A 225 3.25 -22.56 -17.85
C ALA A 225 4.58 -23.19 -17.38
N SER A 226 5.69 -22.47 -17.48
CA SER A 226 7.02 -22.92 -17.06
C SER A 226 7.30 -22.66 -15.58
N ALA A 227 6.59 -21.72 -14.95
CA ALA A 227 6.74 -21.39 -13.55
C ALA A 227 6.27 -22.53 -12.61
N PRO A 228 6.85 -22.66 -11.40
CA PRO A 228 6.38 -23.64 -10.43
C PRO A 228 4.98 -23.29 -9.91
N CYS A 229 4.16 -24.31 -9.64
CA CYS A 229 2.87 -24.10 -8.98
C CYS A 229 3.07 -23.62 -7.53
N PRO A 230 2.16 -22.78 -6.99
CA PRO A 230 2.34 -22.18 -5.68
C PRO A 230 2.02 -23.19 -4.56
N GLY A 231 2.76 -23.12 -3.46
CA GLY A 231 2.45 -23.89 -2.24
C GLY A 231 2.35 -25.40 -2.49
N ARG A 232 1.16 -25.97 -2.26
CA ARG A 232 0.89 -27.41 -2.42
C ARG A 232 0.20 -27.77 -3.74
N CYS A 233 0.06 -26.80 -4.63
CA CYS A 233 -0.51 -27.01 -5.96
C CYS A 233 0.38 -27.87 -6.84
N THR A 234 -0.25 -28.65 -7.71
CA THR A 234 0.46 -29.47 -8.71
C THR A 234 -0.04 -29.13 -10.11
N ARG A 235 0.83 -29.22 -11.11
CA ARG A 235 0.43 -28.95 -12.50
C ARG A 235 -0.29 -30.16 -13.07
N GLY A 236 -1.54 -29.97 -13.47
CA GLY A 236 -2.36 -30.96 -14.15
C GLY A 236 -1.93 -31.19 -15.60
N VAL A 237 -2.54 -32.20 -16.23
CA VAL A 237 -2.30 -32.55 -17.64
C VAL A 237 -2.78 -31.49 -18.63
N ASP A 238 -3.69 -30.62 -18.21
CA ASP A 238 -4.17 -29.43 -18.93
C ASP A 238 -3.19 -28.24 -18.83
N GLY A 239 -2.08 -28.42 -18.11
CA GLY A 239 -1.08 -27.40 -17.89
C GLY A 239 -1.48 -26.37 -16.84
N GLN A 240 -2.62 -26.51 -16.14
CA GLN A 240 -3.04 -25.61 -15.07
C GLN A 240 -2.57 -26.12 -13.70
N CYS A 241 -2.28 -25.21 -12.77
CA CYS A 241 -2.02 -25.59 -11.39
C CYS A 241 -3.35 -25.85 -10.66
N THR A 242 -3.46 -27.02 -10.02
CA THR A 242 -4.62 -27.50 -9.25
C THR A 242 -4.22 -28.00 -7.86
#